data_AF-A0A842MR04-F1
#
_entry.id   AF-A0A842MR04-F1
#
_cell.length_a   1.000
_cell.length_b   1.000
_cell.length_c   1.000
_cell.angle_alpha   90.00
_cell.angle_beta   90.00
_cell.angle_gamma   90.00
#
_symmetry.space_group_name_H-M   'P 1'
#
loop_
_entity.id
_entity.type
_entity.pdbx_description
1 polymer ?
#
loop_
_entity_poly.entity_id
_entity_poly.type
_entity_poly.pdbx_seq_one_letter_code
_entity_poly.pdbx_strand_id
1 'polypeptide(L)'
;MKKAIAILILILVVAQAGEGFINKKGYFKEIRKEKSNGYFSIYTRYNGIEKHTPLLQSFFGIDVDNNYSTGENGKDIRISLIFLPLIQSIDIGPILTLAFAMKVVRMGDEIKNGEFEISFSGLISSHSFKIGYYSPEKEEIPKEIREVVWLIPYIFYEKDPEFYINIEPVFDEENKNLSVIVEFDEKKLFVDYFPAASSMIKISPNIALNMINFSIERNAELKQKIRMRYMDEIAINLTIDNLPDKMSFSISFSNEEKRFDYVANDTFNSTLIIEFQNFDFVMKIEYLPTRLTSVFNESGYFYIYIDEKKTTFIIADAIENPNNYFLITNLTGESTVQWKISQEGYLKVDGFKGLKIEVKIEFDGFYLKTSSVHQAEHFEISWNLSIPGYIFIDTDNETLSQYSFNLTLANNFGILIEIKSIVAENFKVSWQKEIPIFHKEGYFMFLEELIFKVMINGIWYDVFG
;
A
#
# COMPACT_ATOMS: atom_id res chain seq x y z
N MET A 1 -21.68 -32.23 -14.18
CA MET A 1 -21.04 -32.49 -15.49
C MET A 1 -21.86 -32.04 -16.70
N LYS A 2 -23.10 -32.54 -16.96
CA LYS A 2 -23.87 -32.17 -18.16
C LYS A 2 -24.21 -30.67 -18.29
N LYS A 3 -24.37 -29.95 -17.18
CA LYS A 3 -24.57 -28.47 -17.17
C LYS A 3 -23.28 -27.67 -17.43
N ALA A 4 -22.11 -28.18 -17.06
CA ALA A 4 -20.81 -27.52 -17.27
C ALA A 4 -20.36 -27.64 -18.75
N ILE A 5 -20.63 -28.78 -19.39
CA ILE A 5 -20.40 -28.98 -20.83
C ILE A 5 -21.35 -28.12 -21.67
N ALA A 6 -22.59 -27.89 -21.22
CA ALA A 6 -23.53 -26.99 -21.89
C ALA A 6 -23.10 -25.51 -21.84
N ILE A 7 -22.45 -25.07 -20.76
CA ILE A 7 -21.88 -23.71 -20.64
C ILE A 7 -20.63 -23.58 -21.52
N LEU A 8 -19.79 -24.62 -21.60
CA LEU A 8 -18.62 -24.64 -22.50
C LEU A 8 -19.03 -24.55 -23.98
N ILE A 9 -20.10 -25.24 -24.38
CA ILE A 9 -20.67 -25.16 -25.74
C ILE A 9 -21.34 -23.80 -25.96
N LEU A 10 -22.01 -23.20 -24.97
CA LEU A 10 -22.61 -21.87 -25.12
C LEU A 10 -21.55 -20.77 -25.30
N ILE A 11 -20.39 -20.88 -24.64
CA ILE A 11 -19.31 -19.89 -24.73
C ILE A 11 -18.50 -20.05 -26.02
N LEU A 12 -18.24 -21.28 -26.48
CA LEU A 12 -17.66 -21.54 -27.81
C LEU A 12 -18.61 -21.08 -28.93
N VAL A 13 -19.92 -21.19 -28.74
CA VAL A 13 -20.93 -20.68 -29.68
C VAL A 13 -21.04 -19.15 -29.62
N VAL A 14 -20.77 -18.47 -28.51
CA VAL A 14 -20.77 -16.99 -28.50
C VAL A 14 -19.49 -16.41 -29.15
N ALA A 15 -18.39 -17.15 -29.18
CA ALA A 15 -17.17 -16.76 -29.90
C ALA A 15 -17.20 -17.12 -31.41
N GLN A 16 -17.98 -18.14 -31.83
CA GLN A 16 -18.10 -18.55 -33.24
C GLN A 16 -19.46 -18.22 -33.91
N ALA A 17 -20.52 -17.90 -33.16
CA ALA A 17 -21.87 -17.63 -33.67
C ALA A 17 -22.36 -16.21 -33.36
N GLY A 18 -21.44 -15.24 -33.33
CA GLY A 18 -21.77 -13.84 -33.63
C GLY A 18 -22.04 -13.61 -35.12
N GLU A 19 -22.63 -14.59 -35.82
CA GLU A 19 -23.03 -14.48 -37.22
C GLU A 19 -24.52 -14.18 -37.33
N GLY A 20 -24.84 -13.33 -38.30
CA GLY A 20 -26.20 -12.96 -38.61
C GLY A 20 -27.10 -14.17 -38.85
N PHE A 21 -28.22 -14.19 -38.13
CA PHE A 21 -29.44 -14.73 -38.70
C PHE A 21 -30.05 -13.66 -39.61
N ILE A 22 -29.68 -13.68 -40.89
CA ILE A 22 -30.63 -13.34 -41.94
C ILE A 22 -31.65 -14.48 -41.94
N ASN A 23 -32.79 -14.30 -41.27
CA ASN A 23 -33.94 -15.17 -41.50
C ASN A 23 -35.04 -14.39 -42.22
N LYS A 24 -35.34 -14.86 -43.44
CA LYS A 24 -36.50 -14.48 -44.24
C LYS A 24 -37.78 -14.74 -43.44
N LYS A 25 -38.35 -13.71 -42.81
CA LYS A 25 -39.79 -13.42 -42.72
C LYS A 25 -39.98 -12.25 -41.77
N GLY A 26 -40.53 -11.16 -42.31
CA GLY A 26 -40.79 -9.94 -41.57
C GLY A 26 -41.71 -10.17 -40.38
N TYR A 27 -41.21 -9.88 -39.18
CA TYR A 27 -41.99 -9.41 -38.04
C TYR A 27 -41.08 -8.46 -37.25
N PHE A 28 -41.32 -7.15 -37.39
CA PHE A 28 -40.74 -6.14 -36.53
C PHE A 28 -41.35 -6.29 -35.13
N LYS A 29 -40.50 -6.48 -34.12
CA LYS A 29 -40.80 -6.09 -32.76
C LYS A 29 -39.72 -5.11 -32.35
N GLU A 30 -40.09 -3.85 -32.20
CA GLU A 30 -39.25 -2.78 -31.68
C GLU A 30 -38.67 -3.23 -30.33
N ILE A 31 -37.37 -3.52 -30.32
CA ILE A 31 -36.58 -3.53 -29.11
C ILE A 31 -36.04 -2.11 -28.97
N ARG A 32 -36.41 -1.49 -27.85
CA ARG A 32 -36.09 -0.12 -27.46
C ARG A 32 -34.63 0.23 -27.77
N LYS A 33 -34.44 1.40 -28.39
CA LYS A 33 -33.19 2.16 -28.40
C LYS A 33 -32.78 2.48 -26.96
N GLU A 34 -31.96 1.64 -26.36
CA GLU A 34 -31.02 1.97 -25.29
C GLU A 34 -30.09 0.75 -25.12
N LYS A 35 -28.80 0.93 -25.45
CA LYS A 35 -27.70 -0.06 -25.31
C LYS A 35 -27.81 -1.35 -26.16
N SER A 36 -27.66 -1.23 -27.48
CA SER A 36 -27.17 -2.34 -28.30
C SER A 36 -25.67 -2.20 -28.58
N ASN A 37 -24.84 -2.24 -27.54
CA ASN A 37 -23.42 -2.56 -27.68
C ASN A 37 -23.28 -4.05 -27.37
N GLY A 38 -22.53 -4.80 -28.19
CA GLY A 38 -22.38 -6.26 -28.01
C GLY A 38 -21.89 -6.65 -26.61
N TYR A 39 -21.99 -7.94 -26.27
CA TYR A 39 -21.53 -8.51 -24.98
C TYR A 39 -20.06 -8.19 -24.65
N PHE A 40 -19.25 -7.85 -25.65
CA PHE A 40 -17.84 -7.51 -25.54
C PHE A 40 -17.50 -6.33 -26.45
N SER A 41 -16.70 -5.39 -25.96
CA SER A 41 -16.27 -4.20 -26.71
C SER A 41 -14.87 -3.73 -26.31
N ILE A 42 -14.23 -3.03 -27.23
CA ILE A 42 -13.04 -2.22 -26.94
C ILE A 42 -13.50 -0.79 -26.70
N TYR A 43 -13.21 -0.27 -25.51
CA TYR A 43 -13.28 1.15 -25.20
C TYR A 43 -11.94 1.80 -25.50
N THR A 44 -11.97 2.98 -26.11
CA THR A 44 -10.80 3.84 -26.25
C THR A 44 -11.15 5.26 -25.87
N ARG A 45 -10.22 5.96 -25.21
CA ARG A 45 -10.29 7.40 -24.98
C ARG A 45 -8.97 8.03 -25.40
N TYR A 46 -9.00 8.98 -26.33
CA TYR A 46 -7.81 9.72 -26.76
C TYR A 46 -8.07 11.22 -26.66
N ASN A 47 -7.31 11.94 -25.82
CA ASN A 47 -7.47 13.39 -25.60
C ASN A 47 -8.94 13.83 -25.41
N GLY A 48 -9.71 13.05 -24.63
CA GLY A 48 -11.13 13.29 -24.36
C GLY A 48 -12.11 12.78 -25.43
N ILE A 49 -11.63 12.24 -26.57
CA ILE A 49 -12.48 11.58 -27.58
C ILE A 49 -12.70 10.13 -27.14
N GLU A 50 -13.94 9.79 -26.81
CA GLU A 50 -14.32 8.43 -26.36
C GLU A 50 -15.01 7.64 -27.46
N LYS A 51 -14.64 6.35 -27.61
CA LYS A 51 -15.25 5.42 -28.56
C LYS A 51 -15.47 4.05 -27.91
N HIS A 52 -16.61 3.43 -28.25
CA HIS A 52 -16.89 2.03 -27.95
C HIS A 52 -16.98 1.25 -29.26
N THR A 53 -15.95 0.49 -29.58
CA THR A 53 -15.86 -0.29 -30.81
C THR A 53 -16.24 -1.75 -30.52
N PRO A 54 -17.25 -2.32 -31.21
CA PRO A 54 -17.55 -3.76 -31.12
C PRO A 54 -16.31 -4.61 -31.44
N LEU A 55 -16.12 -5.72 -30.71
CA LEU A 55 -14.89 -6.52 -30.79
C LEU A 55 -14.52 -6.97 -32.22
N LEU A 56 -15.47 -7.38 -33.05
CA LEU A 56 -15.15 -7.78 -34.43
C LEU A 56 -14.64 -6.62 -35.28
N GLN A 57 -15.13 -5.40 -35.02
CA GLN A 57 -14.73 -4.22 -35.75
C GLN A 57 -13.33 -3.73 -35.33
N SER A 58 -12.96 -3.93 -34.07
CA SER A 58 -11.65 -3.48 -33.56
C SER A 58 -10.46 -4.24 -34.19
N PHE A 59 -10.66 -5.46 -34.69
CA PHE A 59 -9.63 -6.20 -35.43
C PHE A 59 -9.22 -5.55 -36.76
N PHE A 60 -10.08 -4.71 -37.34
CA PHE A 60 -9.77 -3.92 -38.54
C PHE A 60 -9.06 -2.60 -38.23
N GLY A 61 -8.74 -2.36 -36.96
CA GLY A 61 -8.14 -1.13 -36.46
C GLY A 61 -9.19 -0.12 -36.00
N ILE A 62 -8.75 0.75 -35.08
CA ILE A 62 -9.58 1.81 -34.50
C ILE A 62 -8.92 3.15 -34.86
N ASP A 63 -9.71 4.02 -35.46
CA ASP A 63 -9.46 5.46 -35.49
C ASP A 63 -9.83 5.95 -34.08
N VAL A 64 -8.92 6.57 -33.34
CA VAL A 64 -9.15 7.04 -31.97
C VAL A 64 -9.32 8.56 -31.91
N ASP A 65 -8.77 9.30 -32.86
CA ASP A 65 -8.75 10.78 -32.84
C ASP A 65 -9.79 11.45 -33.78
N ASN A 66 -10.56 10.66 -34.53
CA ASN A 66 -11.50 11.06 -35.59
C ASN A 66 -10.84 11.76 -36.79
N ASN A 67 -9.57 11.48 -37.07
CA ASN A 67 -8.85 12.05 -38.19
C ASN A 67 -8.48 11.00 -39.22
N TYR A 68 -9.21 10.95 -40.34
CA TYR A 68 -8.91 10.01 -41.43
C TYR A 68 -7.54 10.21 -42.11
N SER A 69 -6.80 11.28 -41.78
CA SER A 69 -5.45 11.54 -42.30
C SER A 69 -4.31 10.97 -41.45
N THR A 70 -4.59 10.43 -40.25
CA THR A 70 -3.59 9.86 -39.34
C THR A 70 -3.56 8.34 -39.41
N GLY A 71 -2.41 7.77 -39.01
CA GLY A 71 -2.18 6.34 -38.97
C GLY A 71 -2.24 5.63 -40.34
N GLU A 72 -2.57 4.33 -40.33
CA GLU A 72 -2.60 3.50 -41.54
C GLU A 72 -4.04 3.36 -42.05
N ASN A 73 -4.34 3.95 -43.22
CA ASN A 73 -5.68 3.98 -43.83
C ASN A 73 -6.76 4.62 -42.93
N GLY A 74 -6.39 5.70 -42.22
CA GLY A 74 -7.28 6.42 -41.31
C GLY A 74 -7.62 5.62 -40.04
N LYS A 75 -6.70 4.79 -39.58
CA LYS A 75 -6.79 4.00 -38.35
C LYS A 75 -5.51 4.24 -37.55
N ASP A 76 -5.63 4.51 -36.26
CA ASP A 76 -4.49 4.91 -35.43
C ASP A 76 -3.90 3.74 -34.62
N ILE A 77 -4.74 2.76 -34.26
CA ILE A 77 -4.29 1.57 -33.52
C ILE A 77 -4.80 0.27 -34.15
N ARG A 78 -4.00 -0.79 -34.00
CA ARG A 78 -4.37 -2.18 -34.32
C ARG A 78 -4.39 -3.01 -33.05
N ILE A 79 -5.41 -3.85 -32.92
CA ILE A 79 -5.59 -4.70 -31.73
C ILE A 79 -5.59 -6.16 -32.17
N SER A 80 -4.89 -7.00 -31.41
CA SER A 80 -5.04 -8.44 -31.42
C SER A 80 -5.47 -8.89 -30.04
N LEU A 81 -6.51 -9.70 -29.95
CA LEU A 81 -7.10 -10.12 -28.68
C LEU A 81 -7.33 -11.62 -28.67
N ILE A 82 -6.92 -12.27 -27.58
CA ILE A 82 -7.31 -13.62 -27.21
C ILE A 82 -8.00 -13.55 -25.85
N PHE A 83 -9.20 -14.10 -25.77
CA PHE A 83 -9.97 -14.21 -24.53
C PHE A 83 -10.41 -15.66 -24.35
N LEU A 84 -9.97 -16.30 -23.27
CA LEU A 84 -10.16 -17.72 -23.00
C LEU A 84 -10.70 -17.92 -21.57
N PRO A 85 -12.00 -18.17 -21.41
CA PRO A 85 -12.56 -18.67 -20.16
C PRO A 85 -12.26 -20.17 -20.04
N LEU A 86 -11.54 -20.55 -18.98
CA LEU A 86 -11.10 -21.90 -18.71
C LEU A 86 -11.67 -22.38 -17.38
N ILE A 87 -12.25 -23.58 -17.37
CA ILE A 87 -12.58 -24.26 -16.10
C ILE A 87 -11.42 -25.16 -15.75
N GLN A 88 -10.79 -24.92 -14.61
CA GLN A 88 -9.67 -25.72 -14.12
C GLN A 88 -10.08 -26.39 -12.81
N SER A 89 -9.73 -27.66 -12.63
CA SER A 89 -9.92 -28.34 -11.35
C SER A 89 -8.69 -28.12 -10.47
N ILE A 90 -8.90 -27.55 -9.30
CA ILE A 90 -7.89 -27.43 -8.23
C ILE A 90 -8.35 -28.25 -7.02
N ASP A 91 -7.53 -28.31 -5.96
CA ASP A 91 -7.80 -29.15 -4.77
C ASP A 91 -9.16 -28.86 -4.11
N ILE A 92 -9.63 -27.61 -4.17
CA ILE A 92 -10.94 -27.18 -3.64
C ILE A 92 -12.10 -27.39 -4.64
N GLY A 93 -11.85 -27.94 -5.82
CA GLY A 93 -12.82 -28.18 -6.89
C GLY A 93 -12.63 -27.30 -8.14
N PRO A 94 -13.66 -27.17 -8.99
CA PRO A 94 -13.55 -26.44 -10.25
C PRO A 94 -13.57 -24.92 -10.06
N ILE A 95 -12.57 -24.23 -10.59
CA ILE A 95 -12.52 -22.76 -10.69
C ILE A 95 -12.70 -22.30 -12.13
N LEU A 96 -13.32 -21.13 -12.31
CA LEU A 96 -13.26 -20.39 -13.57
C LEU A 96 -12.01 -19.52 -13.57
N THR A 97 -11.26 -19.54 -14.65
CA THR A 97 -10.12 -18.65 -14.92
C THR A 97 -10.40 -17.91 -16.22
N LEU A 98 -10.26 -16.60 -16.19
CA LEU A 98 -10.41 -15.74 -17.36
C LEU A 98 -9.02 -15.33 -17.81
N ALA A 99 -8.52 -15.96 -18.86
CA ALA A 99 -7.24 -15.59 -19.46
C ALA A 99 -7.49 -14.59 -20.60
N PHE A 100 -6.83 -13.45 -20.50
CA PHE A 100 -6.88 -12.35 -21.46
C PHE A 100 -5.46 -12.10 -21.98
N ALA A 101 -5.32 -11.96 -23.29
CA ALA A 101 -4.09 -11.51 -23.92
C ALA A 101 -4.43 -10.50 -25.02
N MET A 102 -4.06 -9.24 -24.80
CA MET A 102 -4.26 -8.15 -25.75
C MET A 102 -2.91 -7.61 -26.20
N LYS A 103 -2.77 -7.45 -27.51
CA LYS A 103 -1.67 -6.72 -28.12
C LYS A 103 -2.24 -5.48 -28.80
N VAL A 104 -1.72 -4.31 -28.45
CA VAL A 104 -2.07 -3.04 -29.07
C VAL A 104 -0.84 -2.51 -29.79
N VAL A 105 -1.01 -2.10 -31.05
CA VAL A 105 0.05 -1.53 -31.88
C VAL A 105 -0.40 -0.16 -32.35
N ARG A 106 0.39 0.86 -32.05
CA ARG A 106 0.24 2.21 -32.60
C ARG A 106 0.69 2.20 -34.06
N MET A 107 -0.17 2.68 -34.96
CA MET A 107 0.03 2.63 -36.42
C MET A 107 0.61 3.92 -37.01
N GLY A 108 0.80 4.97 -36.20
CA GLY A 108 1.39 6.23 -36.62
C GLY A 108 1.87 7.08 -35.44
N ASP A 109 2.71 8.07 -35.70
CA ASP A 109 3.32 8.94 -34.68
C ASP A 109 2.42 10.10 -34.25
N GLU A 110 1.31 10.34 -34.95
CA GLU A 110 0.44 11.49 -34.75
C GLU A 110 -0.26 11.45 -33.39
N ILE A 111 -0.60 10.24 -32.91
CA ILE A 111 -1.21 10.05 -31.59
C ILE A 111 -0.19 9.86 -30.46
N LYS A 112 1.12 9.79 -30.78
CA LYS A 112 2.19 9.30 -29.89
C LYS A 112 2.21 9.93 -28.49
N ASN A 113 1.91 11.22 -28.37
CA ASN A 113 2.08 11.98 -27.12
C ASN A 113 0.74 12.44 -26.50
N GLY A 114 -0.39 11.88 -26.92
CA GLY A 114 -1.69 12.19 -26.34
C GLY A 114 -2.02 11.35 -25.12
N GLU A 115 -2.96 11.82 -24.30
CA GLU A 115 -3.58 11.02 -23.24
C GLU A 115 -4.38 9.88 -23.89
N PHE A 116 -4.13 8.64 -23.48
CA PHE A 116 -4.74 7.48 -24.11
C PHE A 116 -5.15 6.39 -23.12
N GLU A 117 -6.41 5.97 -23.16
CA GLU A 117 -6.92 4.77 -22.50
C GLU A 117 -7.41 3.78 -23.55
N ILE A 118 -7.11 2.50 -23.34
CA ILE A 118 -7.76 1.40 -24.06
C ILE A 118 -8.12 0.31 -23.07
N SER A 119 -9.33 -0.22 -23.19
CA SER A 119 -9.75 -1.38 -22.40
C SER A 119 -10.70 -2.29 -23.15
N PHE A 120 -10.54 -3.58 -22.91
CA PHE A 120 -11.51 -4.61 -23.25
C PHE A 120 -12.50 -4.77 -22.11
N SER A 121 -13.78 -4.68 -22.42
CA SER A 121 -14.86 -4.80 -21.44
C SER A 121 -15.97 -5.71 -21.92
N GLY A 122 -16.65 -6.35 -20.98
CA GLY A 122 -17.78 -7.21 -21.30
C GLY A 122 -18.49 -7.79 -20.09
N LEU A 123 -19.38 -8.76 -20.36
CA LEU A 123 -20.17 -9.45 -19.36
C LEU A 123 -19.96 -10.97 -19.44
N ILE A 124 -19.71 -11.62 -18.31
CA ILE A 124 -19.59 -13.07 -18.16
C ILE A 124 -20.45 -13.52 -16.99
N SER A 125 -21.48 -14.32 -17.25
CA SER A 125 -22.39 -14.83 -16.19
C SER A 125 -22.96 -13.73 -15.28
N SER A 126 -23.34 -12.58 -15.87
CA SER A 126 -23.82 -11.37 -15.19
C SER A 126 -22.76 -10.55 -14.44
N HIS A 127 -21.50 -10.98 -14.44
CA HIS A 127 -20.38 -10.22 -13.91
C HIS A 127 -19.76 -9.35 -15.00
N SER A 128 -19.49 -8.09 -14.68
CA SER A 128 -18.83 -7.14 -15.57
C SER A 128 -17.34 -7.15 -15.37
N PHE A 129 -16.58 -6.90 -16.42
CA PHE A 129 -15.14 -6.73 -16.32
C PHE A 129 -14.65 -5.66 -17.28
N LYS A 130 -13.51 -5.06 -16.94
CA LYS A 130 -12.76 -4.12 -17.75
C LYS A 130 -11.27 -4.38 -17.55
N ILE A 131 -10.53 -4.62 -18.62
CA ILE A 131 -9.09 -4.89 -18.57
C ILE A 131 -8.41 -4.04 -19.64
N GLY A 132 -7.34 -3.34 -19.29
CA GLY A 132 -6.60 -2.55 -20.26
C GLY A 132 -5.53 -1.69 -19.63
N TYR A 133 -5.11 -0.65 -20.36
CA TYR A 133 -4.11 0.28 -19.87
C TYR A 133 -4.44 1.74 -20.19
N TYR A 134 -3.75 2.61 -19.47
CA TYR A 134 -3.79 4.05 -19.61
C TYR A 134 -2.36 4.61 -19.73
N SER A 135 -2.18 5.50 -20.70
CA SER A 135 -0.99 6.32 -20.92
C SER A 135 -1.33 7.77 -20.60
N PRO A 136 -0.66 8.41 -19.64
CA PRO A 136 -0.92 9.80 -19.26
C PRO A 136 -0.64 10.80 -20.39
N GLU A 137 -1.20 12.01 -20.27
CA GLU A 137 -0.79 13.13 -21.12
C GLU A 137 0.74 13.35 -21.04
N LYS A 138 1.37 13.64 -22.19
CA LYS A 138 2.83 13.88 -22.33
C LYS A 138 3.73 12.64 -22.13
N GLU A 139 3.16 11.49 -21.81
CA GLU A 139 3.86 10.21 -21.90
C GLU A 139 3.68 9.63 -23.31
N GLU A 140 4.71 8.95 -23.81
CA GLU A 140 4.61 8.23 -25.08
C GLU A 140 3.63 7.06 -24.94
N ILE A 141 2.60 7.03 -25.79
CA ILE A 141 1.80 5.82 -26.00
C ILE A 141 2.72 4.75 -26.59
N PRO A 142 2.85 3.57 -25.96
CA PRO A 142 3.71 2.50 -26.44
C PRO A 142 3.48 2.22 -27.92
N LYS A 143 4.57 2.08 -28.67
CA LYS A 143 4.51 1.61 -30.07
C LYS A 143 3.82 0.25 -30.16
N GLU A 144 4.18 -0.63 -29.24
CA GLU A 144 3.53 -1.91 -29.03
C GLU A 144 3.41 -2.15 -27.52
N ILE A 145 2.29 -2.69 -27.08
CA ILE A 145 2.19 -3.29 -25.75
C ILE A 145 1.52 -4.66 -25.87
N ARG A 146 2.06 -5.63 -25.14
CA ARG A 146 1.38 -6.89 -24.88
C ARG A 146 0.97 -6.92 -23.42
N GLU A 147 -0.30 -7.13 -23.19
CA GLU A 147 -0.90 -7.23 -21.88
C GLU A 147 -1.53 -8.60 -21.76
N VAL A 148 -1.09 -9.39 -20.79
CA VAL A 148 -1.67 -10.70 -20.47
C VAL A 148 -2.18 -10.66 -19.05
N VAL A 149 -3.48 -10.79 -18.87
CA VAL A 149 -4.14 -10.76 -17.56
C VAL A 149 -4.84 -12.09 -17.33
N TRP A 150 -4.59 -12.69 -16.17
CA TRP A 150 -5.37 -13.83 -15.68
C TRP A 150 -6.16 -13.36 -14.47
N LEU A 151 -7.47 -13.46 -14.58
CA LEU A 151 -8.40 -13.17 -13.52
C LEU A 151 -9.03 -14.49 -13.05
N ILE A 152 -8.85 -14.80 -11.78
CA ILE A 152 -9.49 -15.96 -11.15
C ILE A 152 -10.55 -15.43 -10.19
N PRO A 153 -11.81 -15.26 -10.64
CA PRO A 153 -12.85 -14.60 -9.86
C PRO A 153 -13.45 -15.45 -8.75
N TYR A 154 -13.13 -16.75 -8.68
CA TYR A 154 -13.68 -17.69 -7.70
C TYR A 154 -15.21 -17.70 -7.57
N ILE A 155 -15.96 -17.46 -8.67
CA ILE A 155 -17.45 -17.35 -8.68
C ILE A 155 -18.25 -18.49 -8.03
N PHE A 156 -17.63 -19.64 -7.72
CA PHE A 156 -18.25 -20.78 -7.05
C PHE A 156 -17.92 -20.87 -5.56
N TYR A 157 -17.12 -19.94 -5.03
CA TYR A 157 -16.55 -19.95 -3.69
C TYR A 157 -16.64 -18.55 -3.08
N GLU A 158 -16.73 -18.48 -1.75
CA GLU A 158 -16.63 -17.23 -1.00
C GLU A 158 -15.14 -16.87 -0.85
N LYS A 159 -14.50 -16.50 -1.96
CA LYS A 159 -13.09 -16.09 -2.02
C LYS A 159 -12.93 -14.91 -2.97
N ASP A 160 -12.06 -13.98 -2.60
CA ASP A 160 -11.73 -12.81 -3.41
C ASP A 160 -10.97 -13.16 -4.70
N PRO A 161 -11.12 -12.34 -5.76
CA PRO A 161 -10.47 -12.58 -7.04
C PRO A 161 -8.94 -12.48 -6.94
N GLU A 162 -8.23 -13.37 -7.64
CA GLU A 162 -6.80 -13.24 -7.87
C GLU A 162 -6.51 -12.63 -9.24
N PHE A 163 -5.49 -11.77 -9.29
CA PHE A 163 -5.06 -11.06 -10.48
C PHE A 163 -3.61 -11.40 -10.79
N TYR A 164 -3.35 -11.80 -12.03
CA TYR A 164 -2.01 -11.99 -12.57
C TYR A 164 -1.91 -11.08 -13.79
N ILE A 165 -0.95 -10.16 -13.79
CA ILE A 165 -0.80 -9.11 -14.79
C ILE A 165 0.62 -9.23 -15.34
N ASN A 166 0.75 -9.51 -16.62
CA ASN A 166 2.01 -9.41 -17.34
C ASN A 166 1.89 -8.29 -18.38
N ILE A 167 2.83 -7.36 -18.36
CA ILE A 167 2.96 -6.32 -19.39
C ILE A 167 4.32 -6.42 -20.07
N GLU A 168 4.32 -6.15 -21.37
CA GLU A 168 5.52 -6.05 -22.21
C GLU A 168 5.37 -4.81 -23.12
N PRO A 169 5.57 -3.59 -22.58
CA PRO A 169 5.52 -2.37 -23.38
C PRO A 169 6.81 -2.18 -24.19
N VAL A 170 6.68 -1.59 -25.38
CA VAL A 170 7.77 -1.20 -26.27
C VAL A 170 7.57 0.27 -26.65
N PHE A 171 8.53 1.11 -26.27
CA PHE A 171 8.58 2.53 -26.61
C PHE A 171 9.63 2.77 -27.70
N ASP A 172 9.52 3.87 -28.44
CA ASP A 172 10.52 4.27 -29.43
C ASP A 172 11.80 4.81 -28.78
N GLU A 173 11.66 5.49 -27.63
CA GLU A 173 12.76 6.12 -26.90
C GLU A 173 12.98 5.43 -25.53
N GLU A 174 12.93 6.21 -24.46
CA GLU A 174 13.03 5.70 -23.09
C GLU A 174 11.69 5.17 -22.59
N ASN A 175 11.76 4.29 -21.60
CA ASN A 175 10.57 3.76 -20.93
C ASN A 175 9.75 4.90 -20.30
N LYS A 176 8.43 4.85 -20.53
CA LYS A 176 7.48 5.86 -20.06
C LYS A 176 6.56 5.32 -18.98
N ASN A 177 5.80 6.21 -18.36
CA ASN A 177 4.83 5.83 -17.34
C ASN A 177 3.59 5.20 -17.99
N LEU A 178 3.02 4.19 -17.33
CA LEU A 178 1.82 3.50 -17.78
C LEU A 178 1.03 2.99 -16.58
N SER A 179 -0.28 2.93 -16.71
CA SER A 179 -1.17 2.33 -15.71
C SER A 179 -1.91 1.16 -16.31
N VAL A 180 -1.92 0.01 -15.63
CA VAL A 180 -2.82 -1.10 -15.94
C VAL A 180 -4.10 -0.94 -15.13
N ILE A 181 -5.23 -1.25 -15.77
CA ILE A 181 -6.58 -1.16 -15.24
C ILE A 181 -7.18 -2.57 -15.26
N VAL A 182 -7.57 -3.08 -14.11
CA VAL A 182 -8.36 -4.31 -14.00
C VAL A 182 -9.56 -4.04 -13.12
N GLU A 183 -10.76 -4.15 -13.67
CA GLU A 183 -12.02 -4.06 -12.95
C GLU A 183 -12.80 -5.37 -13.13
N PHE A 184 -13.39 -5.86 -12.03
CA PHE A 184 -14.31 -6.98 -12.02
C PHE A 184 -15.46 -6.66 -11.06
N ASP A 185 -16.65 -6.45 -11.63
CA ASP A 185 -17.79 -5.82 -10.96
C ASP A 185 -17.40 -4.48 -10.30
N GLU A 186 -17.58 -4.38 -8.98
CA GLU A 186 -17.27 -3.18 -8.21
C GLU A 186 -15.79 -3.10 -7.82
N LYS A 187 -15.06 -4.22 -7.90
CA LYS A 187 -13.65 -4.31 -7.52
C LYS A 187 -12.77 -3.70 -8.59
N LYS A 188 -11.85 -2.83 -8.20
CA LYS A 188 -10.91 -2.17 -9.12
C LYS A 188 -9.48 -2.30 -8.63
N LEU A 189 -8.59 -2.59 -9.56
CA LEU A 189 -7.16 -2.63 -9.36
C LEU A 189 -6.50 -1.75 -10.41
N PHE A 190 -5.77 -0.73 -9.95
CA PHE A 190 -4.88 0.06 -10.78
C PHE A 190 -3.44 -0.24 -10.39
N VAL A 191 -2.59 -0.45 -11.39
CA VAL A 191 -1.15 -0.60 -11.18
C VAL A 191 -0.43 0.42 -12.05
N ASP A 192 0.09 1.47 -11.43
CA ASP A 192 0.85 2.53 -12.08
C ASP A 192 2.35 2.20 -12.03
N TYR A 193 3.01 2.23 -13.18
CA TYR A 193 4.43 1.93 -13.35
C TYR A 193 5.22 3.21 -13.67
N PHE A 194 6.32 3.42 -12.94
CA PHE A 194 7.19 4.58 -13.08
C PHE A 194 8.68 4.19 -13.13
N PRO A 195 9.30 4.05 -14.32
CA PRO A 195 8.66 3.88 -15.63
C PRO A 195 8.19 2.44 -15.85
N ALA A 196 7.40 2.18 -16.90
CA ALA A 196 6.92 0.86 -17.29
C ALA A 196 8.00 0.05 -18.01
N ALA A 197 8.11 -1.23 -17.65
CA ALA A 197 9.01 -2.20 -18.27
C ALA A 197 8.33 -3.57 -18.27
N SER A 198 8.97 -4.57 -18.89
CA SER A 198 8.43 -5.93 -18.85
C SER A 198 8.41 -6.47 -17.41
N SER A 199 7.21 -6.82 -16.93
CA SER A 199 7.01 -7.29 -15.56
C SER A 199 5.78 -8.17 -15.45
N MET A 200 5.87 -9.16 -14.56
CA MET A 200 4.78 -10.01 -14.13
C MET A 200 4.46 -9.73 -12.65
N ILE A 201 3.24 -9.31 -12.38
CA ILE A 201 2.71 -9.07 -11.04
C ILE A 201 1.61 -10.08 -10.75
N LYS A 202 1.60 -10.61 -9.54
CA LYS A 202 0.46 -11.31 -8.97
C LYS A 202 0.01 -10.60 -7.71
N ILE A 203 -1.29 -10.35 -7.64
CA ILE A 203 -1.98 -9.76 -6.49
C ILE A 203 -3.09 -10.71 -6.07
N SER A 204 -3.11 -11.07 -4.80
CA SER A 204 -4.10 -11.97 -4.23
C SER A 204 -4.63 -11.38 -2.92
N PRO A 205 -5.68 -10.54 -3.02
CA PRO A 205 -6.40 -10.03 -1.85
C PRO A 205 -7.12 -11.17 -1.12
N ASN A 206 -7.30 -10.99 0.17
CA ASN A 206 -8.16 -11.78 1.03
C ASN A 206 -8.77 -10.81 2.05
N ILE A 207 -9.89 -10.22 1.67
CA ILE A 207 -10.56 -9.15 2.42
C ILE A 207 -11.13 -9.69 3.73
N ALA A 208 -11.60 -10.94 3.74
CA ALA A 208 -12.05 -11.60 4.98
C ALA A 208 -10.95 -11.68 6.06
N LEU A 209 -9.69 -11.78 5.66
CA LEU A 209 -8.52 -11.74 6.56
C LEU A 209 -7.80 -10.39 6.54
N ASN A 210 -8.36 -9.37 5.88
CA ASN A 210 -7.74 -8.05 5.67
C ASN A 210 -6.28 -8.15 5.20
N MET A 211 -6.01 -9.10 4.29
CA MET A 211 -4.68 -9.46 3.84
C MET A 211 -4.55 -9.21 2.34
N ILE A 212 -3.38 -8.72 1.91
CA ILE A 212 -3.00 -8.65 0.50
C ILE A 212 -1.67 -9.36 0.33
N ASN A 213 -1.65 -10.35 -0.56
CA ASN A 213 -0.41 -10.96 -1.02
C ASN A 213 -0.01 -10.29 -2.34
N PHE A 214 1.27 -9.92 -2.42
CA PHE A 214 1.89 -9.33 -3.58
C PHE A 214 3.10 -10.16 -3.98
N SER A 215 3.28 -10.35 -5.28
CA SER A 215 4.53 -10.85 -5.84
C SER A 215 4.78 -10.22 -7.19
N ILE A 216 6.07 -10.00 -7.48
CA ILE A 216 6.53 -9.46 -8.74
C ILE A 216 7.78 -10.21 -9.21
N GLU A 217 7.84 -10.41 -10.51
CA GLU A 217 9.04 -10.82 -11.25
C GLU A 217 9.19 -9.89 -12.45
N ARG A 218 10.37 -9.29 -12.61
CA ARG A 218 10.68 -8.39 -13.73
C ARG A 218 12.07 -8.68 -14.28
N ASN A 219 12.24 -8.39 -15.56
CA ASN A 219 13.52 -8.51 -16.26
C ASN A 219 13.94 -7.11 -16.73
N ALA A 220 14.37 -6.25 -15.80
CA ALA A 220 14.73 -4.88 -16.13
C ALA A 220 15.83 -4.36 -15.20
N GLU A 221 16.93 -3.85 -15.75
CA GLU A 221 18.01 -3.20 -14.98
C GLU A 221 17.65 -1.79 -14.49
N LEU A 222 16.44 -1.32 -14.81
CA LEU A 222 15.97 0.02 -14.49
C LEU A 222 15.45 0.09 -13.05
N LYS A 223 15.67 1.23 -12.38
CA LYS A 223 14.98 1.53 -11.13
C LYS A 223 13.51 1.82 -11.45
N GLN A 224 12.62 1.02 -10.88
CA GLN A 224 11.19 1.12 -11.08
C GLN A 224 10.50 1.40 -9.75
N LYS A 225 9.50 2.27 -9.80
CA LYS A 225 8.53 2.49 -8.74
C LYS A 225 7.17 2.01 -9.23
N ILE A 226 6.42 1.35 -8.36
CA ILE A 226 5.04 0.93 -8.64
C ILE A 226 4.11 1.55 -7.61
N ARG A 227 2.95 2.01 -8.07
CA ARG A 227 1.82 2.36 -7.20
C ARG A 227 0.65 1.45 -7.52
N MET A 228 0.16 0.76 -6.51
CA MET A 228 -1.02 -0.10 -6.60
C MET A 228 -2.17 0.55 -5.85
N ARG A 229 -3.34 0.61 -6.47
CA ARG A 229 -4.57 1.08 -5.85
C ARG A 229 -5.61 0.00 -6.00
N TYR A 230 -5.93 -0.67 -4.90
CA TYR A 230 -7.04 -1.62 -4.83
C TYR A 230 -8.25 -0.92 -4.22
N MET A 231 -9.39 -0.99 -4.88
CA MET A 231 -10.64 -0.40 -4.43
C MET A 231 -11.73 -1.47 -4.35
N ASP A 232 -12.28 -1.63 -3.16
CA ASP A 232 -13.37 -2.54 -2.79
C ASP A 232 -14.05 -1.96 -1.52
N GLU A 233 -14.62 -2.79 -0.65
CA GLU A 233 -14.99 -2.39 0.72
C GLU A 233 -13.83 -1.72 1.48
N ILE A 234 -12.58 -2.14 1.19
CA ILE A 234 -11.36 -1.50 1.69
C ILE A 234 -10.61 -0.94 0.49
N ALA A 235 -10.21 0.34 0.57
CA ALA A 235 -9.30 0.94 -0.38
C ALA A 235 -7.88 1.02 0.21
N ILE A 236 -6.94 0.46 -0.54
CA ILE A 236 -5.53 0.34 -0.13
C ILE A 236 -4.66 0.89 -1.26
N ASN A 237 -3.81 1.84 -0.92
CA ASN A 237 -2.76 2.33 -1.80
C ASN A 237 -1.41 1.83 -1.30
N LEU A 238 -0.70 1.10 -2.15
CA LEU A 238 0.67 0.67 -1.89
C LEU A 238 1.59 1.37 -2.88
N THR A 239 2.67 1.97 -2.38
CA THR A 239 3.75 2.49 -3.20
C THR A 239 5.04 1.76 -2.87
N ILE A 240 5.66 1.12 -3.86
CA ILE A 240 6.94 0.44 -3.72
C ILE A 240 7.97 1.19 -4.56
N ASP A 241 9.01 1.70 -3.91
CA ASP A 241 10.13 2.40 -4.55
C ASP A 241 11.40 1.54 -4.53
N ASN A 242 12.25 1.72 -5.54
CA ASN A 242 13.42 0.87 -5.83
C ASN A 242 13.06 -0.63 -5.84
N LEU A 243 12.07 -0.99 -6.66
CA LEU A 243 11.63 -2.37 -6.82
C LEU A 243 12.79 -3.30 -7.24
N PRO A 244 12.98 -4.50 -6.68
CA PRO A 244 13.98 -5.48 -7.13
C PRO A 244 13.46 -6.33 -8.30
N ASP A 245 14.30 -7.21 -8.85
CA ASP A 245 13.91 -8.12 -9.94
C ASP A 245 12.85 -9.14 -9.53
N LYS A 246 12.94 -9.63 -8.29
CA LYS A 246 11.96 -10.54 -7.68
C LYS A 246 11.67 -10.11 -6.26
N MET A 247 10.40 -10.06 -5.91
CA MET A 247 9.94 -9.77 -4.55
C MET A 247 8.58 -10.42 -4.32
N SER A 248 8.38 -10.95 -3.12
CA SER A 248 7.07 -11.41 -2.65
C SER A 248 6.89 -11.02 -1.20
N PHE A 249 5.72 -10.47 -0.90
CA PHE A 249 5.35 -10.18 0.47
C PHE A 249 3.84 -10.28 0.69
N SER A 250 3.47 -10.37 1.95
CA SER A 250 2.12 -10.31 2.45
C SER A 250 2.01 -9.15 3.42
N ILE A 251 0.96 -8.37 3.29
CA ILE A 251 0.53 -7.42 4.32
C ILE A 251 -0.80 -7.91 4.88
N SER A 252 -0.98 -7.85 6.20
CA SER A 252 -2.26 -8.03 6.85
C SER A 252 -2.52 -6.92 7.84
N PHE A 253 -3.78 -6.59 8.02
CA PHE A 253 -4.19 -5.50 8.89
C PHE A 253 -5.42 -5.88 9.70
N SER A 254 -5.57 -5.41 10.94
CA SER A 254 -6.79 -5.59 11.73
C SER A 254 -7.21 -4.27 12.32
N ASN A 255 -8.42 -3.80 11.99
CA ASN A 255 -8.93 -2.54 12.55
C ASN A 255 -9.33 -2.69 14.01
N GLU A 256 -9.84 -3.87 14.38
CA GLU A 256 -10.26 -4.19 15.76
C GLU A 256 -9.05 -4.27 16.69
N GLU A 257 -7.99 -4.98 16.26
CA GLU A 257 -6.75 -5.10 17.04
C GLU A 257 -5.79 -3.93 16.80
N LYS A 258 -6.11 -3.04 15.85
CA LYS A 258 -5.20 -1.99 15.33
C LYS A 258 -3.83 -2.52 14.96
N ARG A 259 -3.80 -3.70 14.36
CA ARG A 259 -2.59 -4.47 14.08
C ARG A 259 -2.21 -4.39 12.62
N PHE A 260 -0.92 -4.34 12.34
CA PHE A 260 -0.32 -4.47 11.03
C PHE A 260 0.77 -5.55 11.07
N ASP A 261 0.78 -6.43 10.07
CA ASP A 261 1.86 -7.39 9.87
C ASP A 261 2.35 -7.32 8.41
N TYR A 262 3.66 -7.42 8.26
CA TYR A 262 4.37 -7.56 7.00
C TYR A 262 5.26 -8.80 7.07
N VAL A 263 5.20 -9.63 6.04
CA VAL A 263 6.03 -10.83 5.89
C VAL A 263 6.51 -10.91 4.45
N ALA A 264 7.81 -11.07 4.25
CA ALA A 264 8.43 -11.12 2.93
C ALA A 264 9.29 -12.35 2.77
N ASN A 265 9.58 -12.70 1.51
CA ASN A 265 10.43 -13.85 1.19
C ASN A 265 11.93 -13.60 1.42
N ASP A 266 12.34 -12.33 1.48
CA ASP A 266 13.72 -11.90 1.71
C ASP A 266 13.71 -10.45 2.23
N THR A 267 14.89 -9.90 2.53
CA THR A 267 15.09 -8.46 2.73
C THR A 267 15.23 -7.74 1.40
N PHE A 268 14.78 -6.48 1.34
CA PHE A 268 14.87 -5.68 0.13
C PHE A 268 15.34 -4.27 0.41
N ASN A 269 16.30 -3.79 -0.39
CA ASN A 269 16.66 -2.37 -0.44
C ASN A 269 15.62 -1.56 -1.22
N SER A 270 14.38 -1.60 -0.72
CA SER A 270 13.20 -0.96 -1.28
C SER A 270 12.47 -0.20 -0.18
N THR A 271 11.60 0.72 -0.58
CA THR A 271 10.74 1.45 0.36
C THR A 271 9.28 1.13 0.05
N LEU A 272 8.53 0.72 1.06
CA LEU A 272 7.08 0.50 0.99
C LEU A 272 6.37 1.64 1.72
N ILE A 273 5.42 2.28 1.06
CA ILE A 273 4.49 3.23 1.67
C ILE A 273 3.08 2.65 1.54
N ILE A 274 2.32 2.70 2.63
CA ILE A 274 0.99 2.09 2.74
C ILE A 274 0.02 3.15 3.25
N GLU A 275 -1.00 3.44 2.45
CA GLU A 275 -2.09 4.35 2.80
C GLU A 275 -3.41 3.58 2.75
N PHE A 276 -4.10 3.51 3.89
CA PHE A 276 -5.43 2.91 3.98
C PHE A 276 -6.46 4.03 4.06
N GLN A 277 -7.52 3.98 3.26
CA GLN A 277 -8.48 5.10 3.17
C GLN A 277 -9.22 5.38 4.49
N ASN A 278 -9.36 4.37 5.37
CA ASN A 278 -10.09 4.48 6.64
C ASN A 278 -9.17 4.71 7.85
N PHE A 279 -7.93 5.11 7.63
CA PHE A 279 -6.94 5.32 8.68
C PHE A 279 -6.37 6.73 8.59
N ASP A 280 -6.26 7.38 9.75
CA ASP A 280 -5.67 8.72 9.88
C ASP A 280 -4.14 8.70 9.86
N PHE A 281 -3.53 7.55 9.51
CA PHE A 281 -2.09 7.39 9.46
C PHE A 281 -1.63 6.67 8.19
N VAL A 282 -0.40 7.00 7.81
CA VAL A 282 0.36 6.38 6.74
C VAL A 282 1.54 5.65 7.35
N MET A 283 1.83 4.47 6.80
CA MET A 283 3.02 3.70 7.20
C MET A 283 4.06 3.75 6.09
N LYS A 284 5.32 3.93 6.49
CA LYS A 284 6.47 3.88 5.59
C LYS A 284 7.56 2.98 6.18
N ILE A 285 8.01 2.03 5.38
CA ILE A 285 9.06 1.08 5.72
C ILE A 285 10.18 1.26 4.71
N GLU A 286 11.32 1.77 5.15
CA GLU A 286 12.53 1.87 4.32
C GLU A 286 13.42 0.67 4.62
N TYR A 287 13.99 0.06 3.59
CA TYR A 287 14.74 -1.19 3.68
C TYR A 287 13.87 -2.31 4.27
N LEU A 288 13.05 -2.90 3.41
CA LEU A 288 12.05 -3.89 3.80
C LEU A 288 12.71 -5.12 4.44
N PRO A 289 12.29 -5.50 5.66
CA PRO A 289 12.82 -6.68 6.34
C PRO A 289 12.15 -7.97 5.84
N THR A 290 12.46 -9.11 6.46
CA THR A 290 11.72 -10.37 6.26
C THR A 290 10.39 -10.38 7.03
N ARG A 291 10.33 -9.71 8.18
CA ARG A 291 9.12 -9.62 9.01
C ARG A 291 9.03 -8.29 9.76
N LEU A 292 7.82 -7.77 9.93
CA LEU A 292 7.53 -6.65 10.81
C LEU A 292 6.10 -6.79 11.35
N THR A 293 5.92 -6.68 12.67
CA THR A 293 4.60 -6.72 13.32
C THR A 293 4.43 -5.51 14.22
N SER A 294 3.22 -4.97 14.26
CA SER A 294 2.97 -3.77 15.05
C SER A 294 1.50 -3.58 15.41
N VAL A 295 1.24 -3.01 16.59
CA VAL A 295 -0.09 -2.78 17.14
C VAL A 295 -0.21 -1.34 17.65
N PHE A 296 -1.23 -0.60 17.19
CA PHE A 296 -1.39 0.85 17.41
C PHE A 296 -2.66 1.25 18.13
N ASN A 297 -2.54 1.53 19.41
CA ASN A 297 -3.60 2.05 20.27
C ASN A 297 -2.97 2.96 21.34
N GLU A 298 -3.80 3.59 22.19
CA GLU A 298 -3.33 4.39 23.33
C GLU A 298 -2.32 3.63 24.19
N SER A 299 -2.45 2.29 24.24
CA SER A 299 -1.49 1.35 24.81
C SER A 299 -0.96 0.39 23.73
N GLY A 300 0.02 0.82 22.95
CA GLY A 300 0.51 0.06 21.79
C GLY A 300 1.79 -0.72 22.04
N TYR A 301 2.11 -1.61 21.11
CA TYR A 301 3.44 -2.20 21.03
C TYR A 301 3.88 -2.46 19.59
N PHE A 302 5.16 -2.26 19.34
CA PHE A 302 5.89 -2.69 18.17
C PHE A 302 6.63 -3.97 18.52
N TYR A 303 6.44 -5.00 17.69
CA TYR A 303 7.26 -6.21 17.75
C TYR A 303 7.99 -6.37 16.43
N ILE A 304 9.27 -6.07 16.44
CA ILE A 304 10.07 -6.01 15.24
C ILE A 304 11.08 -7.16 15.29
N TYR A 305 11.05 -8.03 14.28
CA TYR A 305 12.03 -9.09 14.08
C TYR A 305 12.68 -8.88 12.70
N ILE A 306 13.94 -8.44 12.67
CA ILE A 306 14.64 -8.03 11.45
C ILE A 306 16.03 -8.65 11.39
N ASP A 307 16.38 -9.28 10.27
CA ASP A 307 17.67 -9.94 10.13
C ASP A 307 18.84 -8.96 9.81
N GLU A 308 18.60 -7.69 9.46
CA GLU A 308 19.63 -6.73 8.99
C GLU A 308 19.56 -5.25 9.48
N LYS A 309 20.74 -4.61 9.68
CA LYS A 309 21.00 -3.28 10.29
C LYS A 309 20.61 -2.03 9.48
N LYS A 310 19.41 -1.96 8.90
CA LYS A 310 19.06 -0.79 8.05
C LYS A 310 17.60 -0.36 8.03
N THR A 311 16.68 -1.14 8.59
CA THR A 311 15.26 -0.81 8.47
C THR A 311 14.91 0.45 9.25
N THR A 312 14.21 1.35 8.58
CA THR A 312 13.53 2.50 9.17
C THR A 312 12.04 2.24 9.09
N PHE A 313 11.35 2.37 10.20
CA PHE A 313 9.90 2.23 10.27
C PHE A 313 9.27 3.52 10.77
N ILE A 314 8.30 4.03 10.01
CA ILE A 314 7.63 5.30 10.25
C ILE A 314 6.13 5.09 10.23
N ILE A 315 5.44 5.64 11.23
CA ILE A 315 4.00 5.88 11.22
C ILE A 315 3.78 7.35 11.45
N ALA A 316 2.95 7.95 10.62
CA ALA A 316 2.70 9.37 10.69
C ALA A 316 1.31 9.71 10.20
N ASP A 317 0.81 10.88 10.60
CA ASP A 317 -0.45 11.44 10.07
C ASP A 317 -0.34 11.89 8.60
N ALA A 318 0.88 12.14 8.12
CA ALA A 318 1.17 12.45 6.72
C ALA A 318 2.56 11.94 6.30
N ILE A 319 2.74 11.67 5.00
CA ILE A 319 4.05 11.29 4.45
C ILE A 319 5.03 12.48 4.49
N GLU A 320 4.55 13.66 4.08
CA GLU A 320 5.33 14.88 3.99
C GLU A 320 4.96 15.81 5.14
N ASN A 321 5.98 16.25 5.90
CA ASN A 321 5.83 17.19 7.02
C ASN A 321 4.78 16.78 8.07
N PRO A 322 4.89 15.59 8.68
CA PRO A 322 3.92 15.11 9.65
C PRO A 322 3.88 15.96 10.92
N ASN A 323 2.69 16.14 11.49
CA ASN A 323 2.56 16.76 12.81
C ASN A 323 2.80 15.73 13.90
N ASN A 324 2.22 14.54 13.71
CA ASN A 324 2.32 13.39 14.58
C ASN A 324 3.07 12.27 13.89
N TYR A 325 4.09 11.73 14.55
CA TYR A 325 4.80 10.57 14.03
C TYR A 325 5.48 9.75 15.12
N PHE A 326 5.71 8.51 14.75
CA PHE A 326 6.55 7.55 15.44
C PHE A 326 7.57 7.02 14.44
N LEU A 327 8.85 7.18 14.75
CA LEU A 327 9.99 6.82 13.92
C LEU A 327 10.92 5.90 14.73
N ILE A 328 11.23 4.73 14.18
CA ILE A 328 12.33 3.91 14.65
C ILE A 328 13.31 3.65 13.50
N THR A 329 14.59 3.77 13.80
CA THR A 329 15.69 3.54 12.85
C THR A 329 16.72 2.60 13.45
N ASN A 330 17.55 2.00 12.58
CA ASN A 330 18.59 1.02 12.95
C ASN A 330 18.03 -0.24 13.61
N LEU A 331 16.85 -0.69 13.17
CA LEU A 331 16.24 -1.91 13.68
C LEU A 331 17.09 -3.15 13.32
N THR A 332 17.44 -3.97 14.31
CA THR A 332 17.99 -5.32 14.12
C THR A 332 17.60 -6.31 15.17
N GLY A 333 17.55 -7.57 14.76
CA GLY A 333 17.14 -8.69 15.57
C GLY A 333 15.70 -8.51 16.03
N GLU A 334 15.41 -9.02 17.21
CA GLU A 334 14.14 -8.89 17.89
C GLU A 334 14.15 -7.66 18.82
N SER A 335 13.15 -6.80 18.71
CA SER A 335 12.96 -5.66 19.61
C SER A 335 11.48 -5.41 19.83
N THR A 336 11.14 -5.11 21.08
CA THR A 336 9.79 -4.78 21.51
C THR A 336 9.78 -3.37 22.05
N VAL A 337 9.01 -2.47 21.43
CA VAL A 337 8.76 -1.12 21.95
C VAL A 337 7.31 -1.06 22.38
N GLN A 338 7.03 -0.72 23.63
CA GLN A 338 5.67 -0.63 24.18
C GLN A 338 5.43 0.78 24.70
N TRP A 339 4.21 1.28 24.59
CA TRP A 339 3.86 2.58 25.16
C TRP A 339 2.46 2.58 25.70
N LYS A 340 2.22 3.48 26.66
CA LYS A 340 0.91 3.95 27.04
C LYS A 340 0.98 5.46 27.17
N ILE A 341 0.25 6.17 26.32
CA ILE A 341 0.32 7.63 26.27
C ILE A 341 -0.95 8.20 26.90
N SER A 342 -0.86 8.52 28.19
CA SER A 342 -1.93 9.13 28.97
C SER A 342 -1.35 9.86 30.19
N GLN A 343 -2.23 10.41 31.05
CA GLN A 343 -1.84 11.06 32.30
C GLN A 343 -0.95 10.17 33.18
N GLU A 344 -1.30 8.89 33.29
CA GLU A 344 -0.42 7.82 33.76
C GLU A 344 0.01 6.99 32.56
N GLY A 345 1.30 6.95 32.26
CA GLY A 345 1.80 6.40 31.02
C GLY A 345 3.21 5.85 31.12
N TYR A 346 3.66 5.25 30.03
CA TYR A 346 5.02 4.71 29.92
C TYR A 346 5.49 4.64 28.46
N LEU A 347 6.80 4.52 28.29
CA LEU A 347 7.48 4.07 27.09
C LEU A 347 8.52 3.05 27.54
N LYS A 348 8.44 1.84 27.00
CA LYS A 348 9.33 0.72 27.28
C LYS A 348 9.96 0.22 26.00
N VAL A 349 11.24 -0.11 26.05
CA VAL A 349 12.03 -0.64 24.94
C VAL A 349 12.83 -1.82 25.49
N ASP A 350 12.56 -3.00 24.98
CA ASP A 350 13.32 -4.22 25.25
C ASP A 350 13.89 -4.72 23.91
N GLY A 351 15.20 -4.88 23.76
CA GLY A 351 15.80 -5.29 22.48
C GLY A 351 17.26 -4.89 22.31
N PHE A 352 17.74 -4.73 21.07
CA PHE A 352 19.16 -4.53 20.81
C PHE A 352 19.64 -3.08 20.97
N LYS A 353 20.92 -2.95 21.32
CA LYS A 353 21.70 -1.71 21.31
C LYS A 353 21.86 -1.14 19.89
N GLY A 354 21.77 0.18 19.78
CA GLY A 354 21.92 0.98 18.57
C GLY A 354 20.61 1.56 18.02
N LEU A 355 19.47 1.20 18.60
CA LEU A 355 18.15 1.68 18.21
C LEU A 355 18.05 3.19 18.39
N LYS A 356 17.53 3.89 17.38
CA LYS A 356 17.12 5.30 17.54
C LYS A 356 15.62 5.41 17.42
N ILE A 357 15.00 5.99 18.46
CA ILE A 357 13.56 6.25 18.54
C ILE A 357 13.35 7.76 18.48
N GLU A 358 12.31 8.17 17.76
CA GLU A 358 11.77 9.52 17.80
C GLU A 358 10.25 9.45 17.78
N VAL A 359 9.60 10.10 18.75
CA VAL A 359 8.15 10.17 18.85
C VAL A 359 7.76 11.62 19.00
N LYS A 360 6.78 12.05 18.22
CA LYS A 360 6.14 13.36 18.36
C LYS A 360 4.64 13.18 18.24
N ILE A 361 3.91 13.51 19.30
CA ILE A 361 2.47 13.35 19.39
C ILE A 361 1.88 14.60 20.04
N GLU A 362 0.80 15.13 19.46
CA GLU A 362 0.08 16.32 19.91
C GLU A 362 -1.42 16.13 19.68
N PHE A 363 -2.19 16.03 20.76
CA PHE A 363 -3.66 15.92 20.72
C PHE A 363 -4.28 16.40 22.04
N ASP A 364 -5.44 17.07 21.99
CA ASP A 364 -6.24 17.44 23.18
C ASP A 364 -5.46 18.05 24.36
N GLY A 365 -4.48 18.92 24.06
CA GLY A 365 -3.63 19.58 25.07
C GLY A 365 -2.55 18.68 25.67
N PHE A 366 -2.43 17.44 25.21
CA PHE A 366 -1.30 16.55 25.43
C PHE A 366 -0.24 16.80 24.36
N TYR A 367 1.02 16.94 24.77
CA TYR A 367 2.17 17.04 23.88
C TYR A 367 3.27 16.13 24.39
N LEU A 368 3.76 15.22 23.54
CA LEU A 368 4.91 14.38 23.79
C LEU A 368 5.89 14.53 22.63
N LYS A 369 7.13 14.87 22.95
CA LYS A 369 8.27 14.77 22.05
C LYS A 369 9.40 14.05 22.76
N THR A 370 9.80 12.90 22.25
CA THR A 370 10.94 12.15 22.80
C THR A 370 11.87 11.70 21.69
N SER A 371 13.17 11.71 21.96
CA SER A 371 14.19 11.14 21.09
C SER A 371 15.31 10.52 21.93
N SER A 372 15.80 9.38 21.47
CA SER A 372 16.84 8.62 22.18
C SER A 372 17.63 7.72 21.23
N VAL A 373 18.89 7.49 21.58
CA VAL A 373 19.74 6.44 21.01
C VAL A 373 20.04 5.42 22.10
N HIS A 374 19.46 4.23 21.99
CA HIS A 374 19.54 3.17 22.98
C HIS A 374 20.86 2.42 22.82
N GLN A 375 21.83 2.65 23.71
CA GLN A 375 22.95 1.71 23.91
C GLN A 375 22.63 0.69 25.02
N ALA A 376 21.38 0.70 25.47
CA ALA A 376 20.81 -0.18 26.47
C ALA A 376 19.89 -1.21 25.80
N GLU A 377 19.89 -2.45 26.29
CA GLU A 377 18.95 -3.49 25.86
C GLU A 377 17.58 -3.33 26.51
N HIS A 378 17.54 -2.62 27.63
CA HIS A 378 16.32 -2.27 28.34
C HIS A 378 16.27 -0.76 28.57
N PHE A 379 15.11 -0.17 28.31
CA PHE A 379 14.78 1.18 28.74
C PHE A 379 13.31 1.24 29.13
N GLU A 380 13.03 1.79 30.30
CA GLU A 380 11.69 2.16 30.71
C GLU A 380 11.68 3.60 31.19
N ILE A 381 10.72 4.37 30.71
CA ILE A 381 10.28 5.60 31.37
C ILE A 381 8.79 5.47 31.65
N SER A 382 8.38 5.66 32.89
CA SER A 382 6.96 5.69 33.27
C SER A 382 6.66 6.91 34.13
N TRP A 383 5.42 7.38 34.07
CA TRP A 383 5.02 8.64 34.70
C TRP A 383 3.59 8.61 35.20
N ASN A 384 3.33 9.46 36.20
CA ASN A 384 1.99 9.84 36.62
C ASN A 384 1.95 11.35 36.85
N LEU A 385 1.28 12.07 35.95
CA LEU A 385 1.11 13.51 35.97
C LEU A 385 -0.08 13.93 36.85
N SER A 386 0.07 13.79 38.16
CA SER A 386 -0.93 14.23 39.14
C SER A 386 -0.29 14.70 40.45
N ILE A 387 -1.10 15.01 41.46
CA ILE A 387 -0.65 15.27 42.83
C ILE A 387 -1.38 14.28 43.74
N PRO A 388 -0.69 13.29 44.32
CA PRO A 388 0.74 12.99 44.19
C PRO A 388 1.12 12.41 42.82
N GLY A 389 2.34 12.66 42.35
CA GLY A 389 2.81 12.20 41.04
C GLY A 389 4.25 11.69 41.06
N TYR A 390 4.68 11.11 39.94
CA TYR A 390 6.04 10.57 39.78
C TYR A 390 6.52 10.52 38.33
N ILE A 391 7.83 10.36 38.20
CA ILE A 391 8.52 9.85 37.01
C ILE A 391 9.51 8.77 37.44
N PHE A 392 9.55 7.67 36.70
CA PHE A 392 10.47 6.55 36.86
C PHE A 392 11.26 6.36 35.58
N ILE A 393 12.55 6.05 35.71
CA ILE A 393 13.48 5.79 34.61
C ILE A 393 14.33 4.58 34.98
N ASP A 394 14.40 3.61 34.08
CA ASP A 394 15.29 2.45 34.19
C ASP A 394 16.00 2.21 32.87
N THR A 395 17.31 1.96 32.93
CA THR A 395 18.11 1.52 31.77
C THR A 395 18.85 0.22 32.06
N ASP A 396 18.49 -0.48 33.14
CA ASP A 396 19.20 -1.66 33.66
C ASP A 396 20.72 -1.40 33.79
N ASN A 397 21.07 -0.20 34.27
CA ASN A 397 22.45 0.26 34.42
C ASN A 397 23.26 0.32 33.10
N GLU A 398 22.59 0.34 31.95
CA GLU A 398 23.18 0.56 30.64
C GLU A 398 22.96 2.00 30.16
N THR A 399 23.62 2.38 29.05
CA THR A 399 23.64 3.77 28.60
C THR A 399 22.51 4.09 27.61
N LEU A 400 21.79 5.19 27.86
CA LEU A 400 20.95 5.86 26.86
C LEU A 400 21.63 7.15 26.42
N SER A 401 21.80 7.37 25.11
CA SER A 401 22.48 8.54 24.54
C SER A 401 21.52 9.47 23.80
N GLN A 402 21.89 10.75 23.67
CA GLN A 402 21.12 11.80 22.99
C GLN A 402 19.66 11.83 23.44
N TYR A 403 19.44 11.78 24.76
CA TYR A 403 18.11 11.61 25.33
C TYR A 403 17.42 12.97 25.52
N SER A 404 16.25 13.10 24.91
CA SER A 404 15.34 14.21 25.09
C SER A 404 13.95 13.67 25.32
N PHE A 405 13.27 14.16 26.36
CA PHE A 405 11.91 13.80 26.70
C PHE A 405 11.16 15.06 27.15
N ASN A 406 10.17 15.47 26.38
CA ASN A 406 9.32 16.60 26.69
C ASN A 406 7.87 16.15 26.64
N LEU A 407 7.22 16.17 27.79
CA LEU A 407 5.84 15.77 27.97
C LEU A 407 5.09 16.92 28.65
N THR A 408 3.98 17.37 28.09
CA THR A 408 3.08 18.33 28.75
C THR A 408 1.62 17.91 28.60
N LEU A 409 0.82 18.24 29.60
CA LEU A 409 -0.63 17.98 29.65
C LEU A 409 -1.35 19.24 30.10
N ALA A 410 -2.18 19.78 29.20
CA ALA A 410 -3.02 20.96 29.37
C ALA A 410 -2.28 22.21 29.91
N ASN A 411 -0.96 22.29 29.69
CA ASN A 411 -0.05 23.26 30.31
C ASN A 411 -0.13 23.32 31.85
N ASN A 412 -0.68 22.29 32.49
CA ASN A 412 -0.79 22.19 33.93
C ASN A 412 0.30 21.26 34.50
N PHE A 413 0.54 20.14 33.82
CA PHE A 413 1.57 19.18 34.21
C PHE A 413 2.56 18.96 33.07
N GLY A 414 3.80 18.63 33.42
CA GLY A 414 4.78 18.27 32.42
C GLY A 414 6.11 17.80 32.98
N ILE A 415 6.92 17.21 32.11
CA ILE A 415 8.24 16.68 32.39
C ILE A 415 9.13 17.10 31.23
N LEU A 416 10.29 17.67 31.54
CA LEU A 416 11.32 18.00 30.58
C LEU A 416 12.63 17.39 31.03
N ILE A 417 13.19 16.50 30.23
CA ILE A 417 14.51 15.93 30.39
C ILE A 417 15.27 16.16 29.09
N GLU A 418 16.43 16.82 29.18
CA GLU A 418 17.36 16.95 28.05
C GLU A 418 18.76 16.67 28.54
N ILE A 419 19.41 15.71 27.89
CA ILE A 419 20.70 15.20 28.36
C ILE A 419 21.42 14.41 27.27
N LYS A 420 22.76 14.52 27.25
CA LYS A 420 23.55 13.76 26.29
C LYS A 420 23.60 12.27 26.60
N SER A 421 23.70 11.88 27.87
CA SER A 421 23.79 10.47 28.24
C SER A 421 23.30 10.23 29.66
N ILE A 422 22.48 9.19 29.86
CA ILE A 422 22.04 8.71 31.17
C ILE A 422 22.35 7.23 31.38
N VAL A 423 22.50 6.86 32.64
CA VAL A 423 22.44 5.51 33.15
C VAL A 423 21.55 5.53 34.40
N ALA A 424 20.54 4.68 34.45
CA ALA A 424 19.58 4.61 35.55
C ALA A 424 19.35 3.16 35.97
N GLU A 425 19.14 2.94 37.27
CA GLU A 425 18.68 1.67 37.82
C GLU A 425 17.58 1.98 38.84
N ASN A 426 16.35 1.61 38.48
CA ASN A 426 15.15 1.88 39.28
C ASN A 426 15.03 3.34 39.77
N PHE A 427 15.42 4.33 38.95
CA PHE A 427 15.44 5.72 39.38
C PHE A 427 14.03 6.30 39.39
N LYS A 428 13.62 6.90 40.51
CA LYS A 428 12.30 7.53 40.63
C LYS A 428 12.37 8.88 41.31
N VAL A 429 11.64 9.83 40.73
CA VAL A 429 11.40 11.16 41.29
C VAL A 429 9.90 11.27 41.57
N SER A 430 9.52 11.62 42.80
CA SER A 430 8.11 11.76 43.19
C SER A 430 7.84 13.06 43.94
N TRP A 431 6.58 13.52 43.87
CA TRP A 431 6.11 14.74 44.52
C TRP A 431 4.70 14.54 45.11
N GLN A 432 4.38 15.33 46.12
CA GLN A 432 3.14 15.18 46.91
C GLN A 432 2.32 16.48 47.02
N LYS A 433 2.84 17.61 46.53
CA LYS A 433 2.27 18.96 46.72
C LYS A 433 2.41 19.81 45.46
N GLU A 434 1.61 20.88 45.37
CA GLU A 434 1.62 21.85 44.26
C GLU A 434 2.96 22.60 44.12
N ILE A 435 3.58 22.94 45.25
CA ILE A 435 4.97 23.37 45.32
C ILE A 435 5.77 22.12 45.70
N PRO A 436 6.47 21.48 44.75
CA PRO A 436 7.01 20.15 44.97
C PRO A 436 8.25 20.21 45.88
N ILE A 437 8.34 19.21 46.76
CA ILE A 437 9.60 18.75 47.32
C ILE A 437 9.85 17.40 46.66
N PHE A 438 10.89 17.30 45.83
CA PHE A 438 11.17 16.09 45.08
C PHE A 438 11.85 15.04 45.95
N HIS A 439 11.21 13.87 46.07
CA HIS A 439 11.80 12.68 46.67
C HIS A 439 12.42 11.83 45.58
N LYS A 440 13.69 11.46 45.76
CA LYS A 440 14.49 10.71 44.78
C LYS A 440 14.91 9.37 45.38
N GLU A 441 14.75 8.31 44.63
CA GLU A 441 15.18 6.95 44.98
C GLU A 441 15.78 6.25 43.76
N GLY A 442 16.56 5.19 43.98
CA GLY A 442 17.30 4.49 42.93
C GLY A 442 18.62 5.16 42.54
N TYR A 443 19.20 4.70 41.44
CA TYR A 443 20.49 5.16 40.92
C TYR A 443 20.30 5.93 39.62
N PHE A 444 20.93 7.10 39.51
CA PHE A 444 20.92 7.93 38.31
C PHE A 444 22.27 8.61 38.12
N MET A 445 22.92 8.28 37.00
CA MET A 445 24.18 8.87 36.57
C MET A 445 23.96 9.56 35.22
N PHE A 446 24.58 10.71 35.06
CA PHE A 446 24.54 11.47 33.82
C PHE A 446 25.92 11.98 33.42
N LEU A 447 26.09 12.20 32.12
CA LEU A 447 27.26 12.87 31.54
C LEU A 447 26.83 14.17 30.88
N GLU A 448 27.62 15.23 31.11
CA GLU A 448 27.37 16.61 30.64
C GLU A 448 26.19 17.29 31.33
N GLU A 449 25.72 18.42 30.79
CA GLU A 449 24.67 19.24 31.40
C GLU A 449 23.31 18.53 31.35
N LEU A 450 22.63 18.47 32.51
CA LEU A 450 21.30 17.88 32.67
C LEU A 450 20.26 18.98 32.83
N ILE A 451 19.26 18.99 31.96
CA ILE A 451 18.00 19.67 32.23
C ILE A 451 17.02 18.59 32.71
N PHE A 452 16.54 18.72 33.94
CA PHE A 452 15.44 17.89 34.46
C PHE A 452 14.47 18.78 35.22
N LYS A 453 13.31 19.06 34.61
CA LYS A 453 12.26 19.90 35.19
C LYS A 453 10.92 19.16 35.21
N VAL A 454 10.12 19.46 36.23
CA VAL A 454 8.71 19.02 36.32
C VAL A 454 7.84 20.26 36.39
N MET A 455 6.81 20.32 35.54
CA MET A 455 5.79 21.36 35.57
C MET A 455 4.63 20.93 36.44
N ILE A 456 4.23 21.79 37.37
CA ILE A 456 3.05 21.64 38.23
C ILE A 456 2.31 22.96 38.25
N ASN A 457 1.01 22.93 37.93
CA ASN A 457 0.14 24.09 37.77
C ASN A 457 0.75 25.18 36.86
N GLY A 458 1.39 24.76 35.77
CA GLY A 458 1.99 25.66 34.77
C GLY A 458 3.34 26.28 35.14
N ILE A 459 3.92 25.90 36.29
CA ILE A 459 5.23 26.37 36.74
C ILE A 459 6.24 25.22 36.65
N TRP A 460 7.39 25.46 36.00
CA TRP A 460 8.49 24.50 35.92
C TRP A 460 9.40 24.58 37.16
N TYR A 461 9.67 23.44 37.78
CA TYR A 461 10.55 23.29 38.92
C TYR A 461 11.74 22.38 38.57
N ASP A 462 12.95 22.83 38.88
CA ASP A 462 14.16 22.02 38.71
C ASP A 462 14.19 20.85 39.70
N VAL A 463 14.42 19.65 39.20
CA VAL A 463 14.48 18.44 40.02
C VAL A 463 15.78 18.36 40.80
N PHE A 464 16.90 18.77 40.19
CA PHE A 464 18.24 18.62 40.78
C PHE A 464 18.76 19.82 41.56
N GLY A 465 18.09 20.98 41.50
CA GLY A 465 18.32 22.12 42.39
C GLY A 465 19.68 22.78 42.21
#